data_AF-A0A0F3RPY5-F1
#
_entry.id   AF-A0A0F3RPY5-F1
#
_cell.length_a   1.000
_cell.length_b   1.000
_cell.length_c   1.000
_cell.angle_alpha   90.00
_cell.angle_beta   90.00
_cell.angle_gamma   90.00
#
_symmetry.space_group_name_H-M   'P 1'
#
loop_
_entity.id
_entity.type
_entity.pdbx_description
1 polymer ?
#
loop_
_entity_poly.entity_id
_entity_poly.type
_entity_poly.pdbx_seq_one_letter_code
_entity_poly.pdbx_strand_id
1 'polypeptide(L)'
;MIFNGACNTRLFEAWVQQVLINELKPAQFVVMDNAAFHKSKKTKELIESVGCKVIFLPPYSPDLNPIEKFWANMKLWIRNQITQFAKSYDAIISFFYAQTSL
;
A
#
# COMPACT_ATOMS: atom_id res chain seq x y z
N MET A 1 -6.89 -5.54 3.32
CA MET A 1 -6.88 -6.83 2.61
C MET A 1 -5.56 -7.53 2.89
N ILE A 2 -5.59 -8.83 3.18
CA ILE A 2 -4.39 -9.67 3.35
C ILE A 2 -4.55 -10.85 2.39
N PHE A 3 -3.45 -11.27 1.77
CA PHE A 3 -3.44 -12.37 0.82
C PHE A 3 -2.20 -13.24 1.03
N ASN A 4 -2.29 -14.50 0.61
CA ASN A 4 -1.18 -15.44 0.66
C ASN A 4 -0.39 -15.43 -0.65
N GLY A 5 0.94 -15.48 -0.56
CA GLY A 5 1.84 -15.47 -1.72
C GLY A 5 2.40 -14.08 -2.05
N ALA A 6 2.95 -13.94 -3.26
CA ALA A 6 3.56 -12.69 -3.70
C ALA A 6 2.55 -11.77 -4.39
N CYS A 7 2.74 -10.46 -4.24
CA CYS A 7 1.99 -9.48 -5.04
C CYS A 7 2.45 -9.58 -6.50
N ASN A 8 1.49 -9.68 -7.42
CA ASN A 8 1.74 -9.69 -8.85
C ASN A 8 0.73 -8.79 -9.57
N THR A 9 0.91 -8.61 -10.89
CA THR A 9 0.08 -7.72 -11.70
C THR A 9 -1.40 -8.04 -11.58
N ARG A 10 -1.79 -9.32 -11.67
CA ARG A 10 -3.19 -9.73 -11.61
C ARG A 10 -3.83 -9.38 -10.26
N LEU A 11 -3.12 -9.64 -9.17
CA LEU A 11 -3.62 -9.35 -7.83
C LEU A 11 -3.71 -7.84 -7.59
N PHE A 12 -2.69 -7.09 -8.03
CA PHE A 12 -2.67 -5.64 -7.88
C PHE A 12 -3.79 -4.98 -8.68
N GLU A 13 -4.02 -5.39 -9.92
CA GLU A 13 -5.14 -4.91 -10.74
C GLU A 13 -6.50 -5.19 -10.09
N ALA A 14 -6.68 -6.40 -9.53
CA ALA A 14 -7.91 -6.76 -8.83
C ALA A 14 -8.14 -5.86 -7.60
N TRP A 15 -7.08 -5.60 -6.82
CA TRP A 15 -7.14 -4.68 -5.69
C TRP A 15 -7.46 -3.25 -6.12
N VAL A 16 -6.83 -2.75 -7.20
CA VAL A 16 -7.13 -1.42 -7.74
C VAL A 16 -8.60 -1.31 -8.11
N GLN A 17 -9.12 -2.29 -8.85
CA GLN A 17 -10.50 -2.31 -9.34
C GLN A 17 -11.53 -2.46 -8.21
N GLN A 18 -11.25 -3.29 -7.19
CA GLN A 18 -12.24 -3.63 -6.16
C GLN A 18 -12.17 -2.72 -4.94
N VAL A 19 -11.01 -2.10 -4.69
CA VAL A 19 -10.75 -1.33 -3.47
C VAL A 19 -10.34 0.09 -3.82
N LEU A 20 -9.19 0.28 -4.47
CA LEU A 20 -8.59 1.62 -4.58
C LEU A 20 -9.51 2.62 -5.28
N ILE A 21 -10.08 2.27 -6.43
CA ILE A 21 -10.89 3.24 -7.21
C ILE A 21 -12.16 3.70 -6.48
N ASN A 22 -12.64 2.94 -5.48
CA ASN A 22 -13.79 3.32 -4.67
C ASN A 22 -13.45 4.33 -3.58
N GLU A 23 -12.16 4.46 -3.23
CA GLU A 23 -11.65 5.39 -2.20
C GLU A 23 -11.13 6.70 -2.80
N LEU A 24 -10.84 6.71 -4.10
CA LEU A 24 -10.27 7.86 -4.79
C LEU A 24 -11.32 8.93 -5.08
N LYS A 25 -10.87 10.19 -5.04
CA LYS A 25 -11.66 11.36 -5.43
C LYS A 25 -11.07 11.97 -6.71
N PRO A 26 -11.91 12.50 -7.62
CA PRO A 26 -11.43 13.18 -8.82
C PRO A 26 -10.39 14.26 -8.50
N ALA A 27 -9.45 14.47 -9.42
CA ALA A 27 -8.33 15.40 -9.32
C ALA A 27 -7.24 15.04 -8.28
N GLN A 28 -7.27 13.85 -7.68
CA GLN A 28 -6.16 13.33 -6.88
C GLN A 28 -5.06 12.69 -7.74
N PHE A 29 -3.87 12.57 -7.15
CA PHE A 29 -2.74 11.87 -7.74
C PHE A 29 -2.44 10.59 -6.95
N VAL A 30 -2.31 9.48 -7.68
CA VAL A 30 -1.82 8.22 -7.14
C VAL A 30 -0.33 8.12 -7.42
N VAL A 31 0.48 8.17 -6.36
CA VAL A 31 1.93 8.05 -6.43
C VAL A 31 2.32 6.57 -6.31
N MET A 32 3.09 6.05 -7.25
CA MET A 32 3.56 4.66 -7.25
C MET A 32 5.09 4.59 -7.39
N ASP A 33 5.70 3.60 -6.77
CA ASP A 33 7.09 3.23 -7.06
C ASP A 33 7.20 2.49 -8.41
N ASN A 34 8.40 2.06 -8.75
CA ASN A 34 8.69 1.41 -10.03
C ASN A 34 8.52 -0.12 -10.05
N ALA A 35 7.84 -0.72 -9.07
CA ALA A 35 7.60 -2.17 -9.07
C ALA A 35 6.97 -2.62 -10.40
N ALA A 36 7.43 -3.75 -10.95
CA ALA A 36 7.04 -4.19 -12.30
C ALA A 36 5.51 -4.33 -12.46
N PHE A 37 4.82 -4.79 -11.40
CA PHE A 37 3.36 -4.95 -11.41
C PHE A 37 2.57 -3.63 -11.32
N HIS A 38 3.19 -2.50 -10.95
CA HIS A 38 2.54 -1.18 -11.00
C HIS A 38 2.44 -0.62 -12.43
N LYS A 39 3.28 -1.11 -13.35
CA LYS A 39 3.39 -0.57 -14.73
C LYS A 39 2.34 -1.15 -15.69
N SER A 40 1.34 -1.85 -15.19
CA SER A 40 0.24 -2.34 -16.02
C SER A 40 -0.56 -1.18 -16.62
N LYS A 41 -0.84 -1.29 -17.92
CA LYS A 41 -1.73 -0.36 -18.63
C LYS A 41 -3.13 -0.33 -17.99
N LYS A 42 -3.65 -1.49 -17.59
CA LYS A 42 -4.97 -1.61 -16.97
C LYS A 42 -5.06 -0.88 -15.63
N THR A 43 -4.02 -0.99 -14.79
CA THR A 43 -3.92 -0.23 -13.53
C THR A 43 -4.09 1.27 -13.79
N LYS A 44 -3.33 1.81 -14.76
CA LYS A 44 -3.39 3.23 -15.10
C LYS A 44 -4.79 3.62 -15.59
N GLU A 45 -5.38 2.85 -16.50
CA GLU A 45 -6.72 3.11 -17.03
C GLU A 45 -7.80 3.09 -15.94
N LEU A 46 -7.72 2.14 -14.99
CA LEU A 46 -8.66 2.07 -13.87
C LEU A 46 -8.58 3.33 -13.00
N ILE A 47 -7.38 3.77 -12.65
CA ILE A 47 -7.17 4.97 -11.81
C ILE A 47 -7.61 6.25 -12.57
N GLU A 48 -7.26 6.37 -13.84
CA GLU A 48 -7.62 7.55 -14.64
C GLU A 48 -9.12 7.60 -14.96
N SER A 49 -9.82 6.46 -14.99
CA SER A 49 -11.27 6.41 -15.23
C SER A 49 -12.09 7.11 -14.14
N VAL A 50 -11.55 7.25 -12.92
CA VAL A 50 -12.17 7.98 -11.81
C VAL A 50 -11.65 9.42 -11.68
N GLY A 51 -11.05 9.97 -12.74
CA GLY A 51 -10.59 11.37 -12.80
C GLY A 51 -9.31 11.64 -12.01
N CYS A 52 -8.57 10.61 -11.63
CA CYS A 52 -7.26 10.72 -10.98
C CYS A 52 -6.13 10.67 -12.00
N LYS A 53 -4.89 10.90 -11.54
CA LYS A 53 -3.68 10.74 -12.37
C LYS A 53 -2.64 9.87 -11.66
N VAL A 54 -1.91 9.07 -12.42
CA VAL A 54 -0.79 8.28 -11.91
C VAL A 54 0.52 9.05 -12.04
N ILE A 55 1.32 9.08 -10.97
CA ILE A 55 2.69 9.59 -10.97
C ILE A 55 3.63 8.48 -10.48
N PHE A 56 4.72 8.26 -11.22
CA PHE A 56 5.79 7.38 -10.79
C PHE A 56 6.91 8.16 -10.11
N LEU A 57 7.41 7.63 -9.00
CA LEU A 57 8.62 8.16 -8.36
C LEU A 57 9.86 7.93 -9.25
N PRO A 58 10.91 8.74 -9.13
CA PRO A 58 12.19 8.43 -9.74
C PRO A 58 12.74 7.08 -9.25
N PRO A 59 13.53 6.36 -10.06
CA PRO A 59 14.16 5.11 -9.65
C PRO A 59 15.01 5.29 -8.39
N TYR A 60 14.94 4.33 -7.46
CA TYR A 60 15.71 4.30 -6.22
C TYR A 60 15.51 5.53 -5.31
N SER A 61 14.31 6.13 -5.30
CA SER A 61 13.95 7.25 -4.43
C SER A 61 12.95 6.88 -3.33
N PRO A 62 13.29 5.96 -2.41
CA PRO A 62 12.41 5.61 -1.29
C PRO A 62 12.20 6.78 -0.32
N ASP A 63 13.14 7.72 -0.27
CA ASP A 63 13.07 8.97 0.50
C ASP A 63 11.90 9.87 0.05
N LEU A 64 11.51 9.78 -1.22
CA LEU A 64 10.36 10.51 -1.77
C LEU A 64 9.02 9.79 -1.55
N ASN A 65 9.02 8.60 -0.95
CA ASN A 65 7.81 7.82 -0.72
C ASN A 65 7.35 7.92 0.75
N PRO A 66 6.31 8.70 1.09
CA PRO A 66 5.91 8.93 2.48
C PRO A 66 5.54 7.66 3.25
N ILE A 67 5.10 6.60 2.56
CA ILE A 67 4.73 5.33 3.19
C ILE A 67 5.96 4.65 3.83
N GLU A 68 7.18 4.93 3.39
CA GLU A 68 8.40 4.36 3.97
C GLU A 68 8.60 4.80 5.42
N LYS A 69 8.26 6.05 5.74
CA LYS A 69 8.28 6.56 7.12
C LYS A 69 7.22 5.87 7.99
N PHE A 70 6.04 5.64 7.43
CA PHE A 70 5.00 4.85 8.10
C PHE A 70 5.49 3.42 8.40
N TRP A 71 6.10 2.75 7.41
CA TRP A 71 6.67 1.42 7.61
C TRP A 71 7.80 1.38 8.63
N ALA A 72 8.66 2.40 8.68
CA ALA A 72 9.70 2.50 9.70
C ALA A 72 9.12 2.56 11.12
N ASN A 73 8.09 3.40 11.32
CA ASN A 73 7.40 3.52 12.61
C ASN A 73 6.68 2.23 13.00
N MET A 74 5.98 1.60 12.06
CA MET A 74 5.31 0.32 12.28
C MET A 74 6.31 -0.76 12.69
N LYS A 75 7.42 -0.90 11.96
CA LYS A 75 8.47 -1.88 12.30
C LYS A 75 9.08 -1.63 13.68
N LEU A 76 9.27 -0.37 14.07
CA LEU A 76 9.75 -0.02 15.40
C LEU A 76 8.76 -0.44 16.49
N TRP A 77 7.47 -0.14 16.31
CA TRP A 77 6.43 -0.56 17.24
C TRP A 77 6.37 -2.08 17.35
N ILE A 78 6.34 -2.79 16.21
CA ILE A 78 6.31 -4.26 16.18
C ILE A 78 7.51 -4.83 16.93
N ARG A 79 8.72 -4.32 16.69
CA ARG A 79 9.94 -4.79 17.37
C ARG A 79 9.80 -4.76 18.90
N ASN A 80 9.16 -3.73 19.44
CA ASN A 80 8.99 -3.55 20.89
C ASN A 80 7.90 -4.45 21.48
N GLN A 81 6.99 -4.96 20.67
CA GLN A 81 5.84 -5.76 21.12
C GLN A 81 5.91 -7.23 20.66
N ILE A 82 6.83 -7.59 19.75
CA ILE A 82 6.82 -8.88 19.05
C ILE A 82 6.87 -10.10 19.97
N THR A 83 7.52 -10.00 21.14
CA THR A 83 7.62 -11.07 22.13
C THR A 83 6.30 -11.36 22.85
N GLN A 84 5.32 -10.46 22.74
CA GLN A 84 3.98 -10.63 23.31
C GLN A 84 3.03 -11.41 22.37
N PHE A 85 3.46 -11.69 21.15
CA PHE A 85 2.65 -12.36 20.13
C PHE A 85 3.25 -13.72 19.75
N ALA A 86 2.40 -14.74 19.59
CA ALA A 86 2.81 -16.05 19.14
C ALA A 86 3.23 -16.04 17.65
N LYS A 87 2.66 -15.16 16.84
CA LYS A 87 2.97 -15.00 15.41
C LYS A 87 3.26 -13.54 15.10
N SER A 88 4.23 -13.30 14.23
CA SER A 88 4.58 -11.95 13.76
C SER A 88 3.42 -11.24 13.07
N TYR A 89 2.54 -11.99 12.43
CA TYR A 89 1.31 -11.50 11.84
C TYR A 89 0.36 -10.85 12.88
N ASP A 90 0.23 -11.44 14.07
CA ASP A 90 -0.68 -10.91 15.10
C ASP A 90 -0.22 -9.54 15.60
N ALA A 91 1.10 -9.32 15.66
CA ALA A 91 1.69 -8.02 15.97
C ALA A 91 1.36 -6.97 14.89
N ILE A 92 1.44 -7.34 13.60
CA ILE A 92 1.08 -6.43 12.50
C ILE A 92 -0.39 -6.02 12.62
N ILE A 93 -1.29 -6.98 12.83
CA ILE A 93 -2.71 -6.72 13.01
C ILE A 93 -2.98 -5.81 14.20
N SER A 94 -2.33 -6.09 15.34
CA SER A 94 -2.49 -5.30 16.56
C SER A 94 -2.07 -3.83 16.37
N PHE A 95 -1.02 -3.55 15.60
CA PHE A 95 -0.60 -2.18 15.30
C PHE A 95 -1.72 -1.35 14.65
N PHE A 96 -2.44 -1.93 13.68
CA PHE A 96 -3.53 -1.22 12.98
C PHE A 96 -4.77 -1.02 13.86
N TYR A 97 -5.06 -1.96 14.77
CA TYR A 97 -6.16 -1.80 15.74
C TYR A 97 -5.84 -0.81 16.86
N ALA A 98 -4.58 -0.75 17.31
CA ALA A 98 -4.15 0.19 18.34
C ALA A 98 -4.26 1.66 17.90
N GLN A 99 -4.18 1.94 16.60
CA GLN A 99 -4.30 3.29 16.04
C GLN A 99 -5.73 3.73 15.73
N THR A 100 -6.70 2.81 15.71
CA THR A 100 -8.12 3.10 15.41
C THR A 100 -8.96 3.42 16.65
N SER A 101 -8.32 3.54 17.83
CA SER A 101 -8.98 3.84 19.11
C SER A 101 -8.88 5.33 19.52
N LEU A 102 -8.78 6.23 18.53
CA LEU A 102 -8.89 7.68 18.69
C LEU A 102 -10.11 8.20 17.93
#